data_AF-A0A1B8NZT0-F1
#
_entry.id   AF-A0A1B8NZT0-F1
#
_cell.length_a   1.000
_cell.length_b   1.000
_cell.length_c   1.000
_cell.angle_alpha   90.00
_cell.angle_beta   90.00
_cell.angle_gamma   90.00
#
_symmetry.space_group_name_H-M   'P 1'
#
loop_
_entity.id
_entity.type
_entity.pdbx_description
1 polymer ?
#
loop_
_entity_poly.entity_id
_entity_poly.type
_entity_poly.pdbx_seq_one_letter_code
_entity_poly.pdbx_strand_id
1 'polypeptide(L)'
;MNGASDFGQRIMENPPAGIYLFLEEYPAPIVTTMAVSILAIVFFVTSGDSGALVLSNFTSILKNVNSDAPIWMRILWSAVIGVLTLSLLLAGGLGALQSAVVITGLPFSIVLFFIIAGLHRALKMEAFKEDSRMLSLSSNLSGRTVGGRDKRDNWQHRIRRAMSFPNEKQAKRFMNETCLPALEAVRDSLSEQGSKWRSIRACRTAMITCP
;
A
#
# COMPACT_ATOMS: atom_id res chain seq x y z
N MET A 1 18.54 33.95 -40.57
CA MET A 1 18.89 32.85 -39.64
C MET A 1 18.99 33.31 -38.17
N ASN A 2 18.31 34.41 -37.77
CA ASN A 2 18.37 34.95 -36.40
C ASN A 2 17.06 34.79 -35.58
N GLY A 3 15.99 34.26 -36.20
CA GLY A 3 14.70 34.11 -35.52
C GLY A 3 14.71 33.08 -34.39
N ALA A 4 15.40 31.95 -34.60
CA ALA A 4 15.48 30.89 -33.59
C ALA A 4 16.30 31.28 -32.34
N SER A 5 17.35 32.08 -32.52
CA SER A 5 18.15 32.60 -31.40
C SER A 5 17.40 33.67 -30.61
N ASP A 6 16.66 34.57 -31.29
CA ASP A 6 15.82 35.59 -30.65
C ASP A 6 14.64 34.94 -29.88
N PHE A 7 14.00 33.93 -30.48
CA PHE A 7 12.97 33.14 -29.82
C PHE A 7 13.49 32.43 -28.56
N GLY A 8 14.64 31.77 -28.66
CA GLY A 8 15.28 31.11 -27.52
C GLY A 8 15.62 32.09 -26.39
N GLN A 9 16.07 33.30 -26.74
CA GLN A 9 16.39 34.34 -25.76
C GLN A 9 15.14 34.84 -25.02
N ARG A 10 14.03 35.06 -25.72
CA ARG A 10 12.74 35.45 -25.12
C ARG A 10 12.18 34.39 -24.17
N ILE A 11 12.34 33.11 -24.49
CA ILE A 11 11.93 32.02 -23.61
C ILE A 11 12.81 31.95 -22.36
N MET A 12 14.12 32.14 -22.49
CA MET A 12 15.01 32.14 -21.33
C MET A 12 14.72 33.31 -20.39
N GLU A 13 14.31 34.46 -20.91
CA GLU A 13 13.88 35.61 -20.11
C GLU A 13 12.53 35.38 -19.42
N ASN A 14 11.56 34.76 -20.10
CA ASN A 14 10.24 34.45 -19.54
C ASN A 14 9.82 33.00 -19.82
N PRO A 15 10.35 32.03 -19.05
CA PRO A 15 10.01 30.61 -19.25
C PRO A 15 8.51 30.31 -19.24
N PRO A 16 7.67 30.92 -18.37
CA PRO A 16 6.23 30.67 -18.37
C PRO A 16 5.51 31.11 -19.66
N ALA A 17 6.08 32.08 -20.40
CA ALA A 17 5.49 32.59 -21.63
C ALA A 17 5.87 31.75 -22.87
N GLY A 18 6.84 30.84 -22.75
CA GLY A 18 7.42 30.18 -23.92
C GLY A 18 6.43 29.36 -24.75
N ILE A 19 5.44 28.73 -24.11
CA ILE A 19 4.40 28.01 -24.85
C ILE A 19 3.47 28.95 -25.62
N TYR A 20 3.19 30.15 -25.08
CA TYR A 20 2.36 31.15 -25.73
C TYR A 20 3.10 31.80 -26.91
N LEU A 21 4.38 32.12 -26.73
CA LEU A 21 5.24 32.61 -27.81
C LEU A 21 5.37 31.59 -28.95
N PHE A 22 5.41 30.29 -28.63
CA PHE A 22 5.39 29.23 -29.63
C PHE A 22 4.05 29.14 -30.38
N LEU A 23 2.93 29.32 -29.67
CA LEU A 23 1.59 29.28 -30.24
C LEU A 23 1.29 30.48 -31.15
N GLU A 24 1.96 31.61 -30.94
CA GLU A 24 1.88 32.80 -31.80
C GLU A 24 2.40 32.57 -33.23
N GLU A 25 3.34 31.63 -33.41
CA GLU A 25 3.84 31.25 -34.74
C GLU A 25 2.87 30.36 -35.53
N TYR A 26 1.81 29.86 -34.91
CA TYR A 26 0.84 28.95 -35.54
C TYR A 26 -0.38 29.71 -36.10
N PRO A 27 -0.98 29.29 -37.23
CA PRO A 27 -2.21 29.89 -37.73
C PRO A 27 -3.35 29.80 -36.69
N ALA A 28 -4.07 30.92 -36.51
CA ALA A 28 -5.12 31.13 -35.49
C ALA A 28 -4.64 31.12 -34.01
N PRO A 29 -3.68 31.99 -33.64
CA PRO A 29 -3.04 31.98 -32.30
C PRO A 29 -4.00 32.28 -31.15
N ILE A 30 -5.08 33.03 -31.40
CA ILE A 30 -6.09 33.37 -30.39
C ILE A 30 -6.84 32.11 -29.94
N VAL A 31 -7.22 31.23 -30.89
CA VAL A 31 -8.01 30.02 -30.60
C VAL A 31 -7.16 29.01 -29.85
N THR A 32 -5.92 28.80 -30.31
CA THR A 32 -5.00 27.84 -29.70
C THR A 32 -4.58 28.29 -28.29
N THR A 33 -4.29 29.58 -28.09
CA THR A 33 -3.97 30.15 -26.77
C THR A 33 -5.14 30.02 -25.78
N MET A 34 -6.38 30.29 -26.23
CA MET A 34 -7.59 30.07 -25.42
C MET A 34 -7.73 28.60 -25.02
N ALA A 35 -7.60 27.68 -25.99
CA ALA A 35 -7.73 26.25 -25.72
C ALA A 35 -6.68 25.76 -24.72
N VAL A 36 -5.41 26.15 -24.89
CA VAL A 36 -4.32 25.78 -23.98
C VAL A 36 -4.53 26.38 -22.59
N SER A 37 -5.01 27.62 -22.49
CA SER A 37 -5.30 28.25 -21.20
C SER A 37 -6.38 27.49 -20.43
N ILE A 38 -7.47 27.09 -21.09
CA ILE A 38 -8.54 26.28 -20.49
C ILE A 38 -7.99 24.90 -20.07
N LEU A 39 -7.22 24.24 -20.94
CA LEU A 39 -6.59 22.95 -20.62
C LEU A 39 -5.66 23.05 -19.41
N ALA A 40 -4.85 24.10 -19.32
CA ALA A 40 -3.94 24.33 -18.20
C ALA A 40 -4.70 24.48 -16.87
N ILE A 41 -5.80 25.23 -16.86
CA ILE A 41 -6.65 25.39 -15.68
C ILE A 41 -7.27 24.05 -15.25
N VAL A 42 -7.85 23.30 -16.20
CA VAL A 42 -8.47 21.99 -15.91
C VAL A 42 -7.44 20.98 -15.41
N PHE A 43 -6.25 20.93 -16.02
CA PHE A 43 -5.15 20.08 -15.56
C PHE A 43 -4.71 20.44 -14.15
N PHE A 44 -4.59 21.74 -13.85
CA PHE A 44 -4.20 22.21 -12.53
C PHE A 44 -5.22 21.81 -11.47
N VAL A 45 -6.52 22.02 -11.72
CA VAL A 45 -7.60 21.68 -10.76
C VAL A 45 -7.68 20.18 -10.53
N THR A 46 -7.64 19.38 -11.59
CA THR A 46 -7.74 17.90 -11.50
C THR A 46 -6.52 17.30 -10.79
N SER A 47 -5.32 17.83 -11.06
CA SER A 47 -4.08 17.39 -10.40
C SER A 47 -4.07 17.81 -8.93
N GLY A 48 -4.54 19.03 -8.63
CA GLY A 48 -4.65 19.54 -7.26
C GLY A 48 -5.63 18.72 -6.40
N ASP A 49 -6.80 18.36 -6.95
CA ASP A 49 -7.77 17.53 -6.23
C ASP A 49 -7.21 16.13 -5.90
N SER A 50 -6.56 15.49 -6.88
CA SER A 50 -5.91 14.19 -6.70
C SER A 50 -4.76 14.24 -5.69
N GLY A 51 -3.97 15.32 -5.71
CA GLY A 51 -2.88 15.55 -4.76
C GLY A 51 -3.37 15.74 -3.32
N ALA A 52 -4.41 16.54 -3.14
CA ALA A 52 -5.02 16.76 -1.82
C ALA A 52 -5.65 15.47 -1.27
N LEU A 53 -6.21 14.62 -2.14
CA LEU A 53 -6.71 13.28 -1.78
C LEU A 53 -5.58 12.41 -1.22
N VAL A 54 -4.48 12.26 -1.95
CA VAL A 54 -3.34 11.41 -1.53
C VAL A 54 -2.74 11.91 -0.21
N LEU A 55 -2.56 13.22 -0.06
CA LEU A 55 -2.02 13.82 1.16
C LEU A 55 -2.98 13.64 2.36
N SER A 56 -4.29 13.74 2.13
CA SER A 56 -5.29 13.48 3.17
C SER A 56 -5.31 12.02 3.60
N ASN A 57 -5.06 11.07 2.68
CA ASN A 57 -4.93 9.66 3.01
C ASN A 57 -3.67 9.35 3.82
N PHE A 58 -2.55 10.02 3.55
CA PHE A 58 -1.33 9.83 4.37
C PHE A 58 -1.42 10.43 5.78
N THR A 59 -2.26 11.44 5.98
CA THR A 59 -2.36 12.18 7.25
C THR A 59 -3.55 11.75 8.11
N SER A 60 -4.44 10.91 7.58
CA SER A 60 -5.58 10.35 8.30
C SER A 60 -5.30 8.90 8.74
N ILE A 61 -5.54 8.59 10.01
CA ILE A 61 -5.65 7.21 10.47
C ILE A 61 -7.02 6.69 10.04
N LEU A 62 -7.05 5.94 8.94
CA LEU A 62 -8.26 5.29 8.44
C LEU A 62 -8.77 4.31 9.50
N LYS A 63 -9.92 4.62 10.11
CA LYS A 63 -10.65 3.70 10.99
C LYS A 63 -11.26 2.52 10.20
N ASN A 64 -11.45 2.69 8.89
CA ASN A 64 -11.99 1.70 7.96
C ASN A 64 -11.25 1.76 6.61
N VAL A 65 -10.91 0.61 6.05
CA VAL A 65 -10.13 0.45 4.80
C VAL A 65 -10.87 0.90 3.53
N ASN A 66 -12.16 1.27 3.65
CA ASN A 66 -13.08 1.51 2.54
C ASN A 66 -13.77 2.89 2.61
N SER A 67 -13.29 3.78 3.48
CA SER A 67 -13.83 5.14 3.60
C SER A 67 -12.73 6.14 3.26
N ASP A 68 -12.96 6.93 2.22
CA ASP A 68 -12.10 8.04 1.86
C ASP A 68 -11.92 8.99 3.06
N ALA A 69 -10.74 9.61 3.15
CA ALA A 69 -10.44 10.62 4.15
C ALA A 69 -11.52 11.73 4.15
N PRO A 70 -11.93 12.23 5.33
CA PRO A 70 -13.04 13.17 5.45
C PRO A 70 -12.84 14.42 4.59
N ILE A 71 -13.91 14.87 3.89
CA ILE A 71 -13.90 16.02 2.96
C ILE A 71 -13.26 17.27 3.58
N TRP A 72 -13.43 17.49 4.88
CA TRP A 72 -12.86 18.64 5.59
C TRP A 72 -11.32 18.67 5.55
N MET A 73 -10.67 17.49 5.64
CA MET A 73 -9.22 17.36 5.60
C MET A 73 -8.67 17.70 4.21
N ARG A 74 -9.42 17.33 3.15
CA ARG A 74 -9.05 17.61 1.75
C ARG A 74 -9.09 19.11 1.46
N ILE A 75 -10.11 19.81 1.94
CA ILE A 75 -10.25 21.26 1.78
C ILE A 75 -9.13 21.99 2.55
N LEU A 76 -8.81 21.55 3.77
CA LEU A 76 -7.73 22.12 4.56
C LEU A 76 -6.38 21.98 3.83
N TRP A 77 -6.04 20.79 3.35
CA TRP A 77 -4.79 20.57 2.63
C TRP A 77 -4.72 21.32 1.30
N SER A 78 -5.82 21.41 0.56
CA SER A 78 -5.89 22.23 -0.66
C SER A 78 -5.64 23.71 -0.36
N ALA A 79 -6.23 24.24 0.71
CA ALA A 79 -6.00 25.62 1.14
C ALA A 79 -4.54 25.85 1.59
N VAL A 80 -3.95 24.92 2.34
CA VAL A 80 -2.54 24.99 2.76
C VAL A 80 -1.60 25.00 1.56
N ILE A 81 -1.83 24.14 0.55
CA ILE A 81 -1.03 24.12 -0.68
C ILE A 81 -1.18 25.45 -1.43
N GLY A 82 -2.39 26.00 -1.54
CA GLY A 82 -2.63 27.31 -2.15
C GLY A 82 -1.93 28.48 -1.44
N VAL A 83 -1.93 28.48 -0.10
CA VAL A 83 -1.20 29.48 0.69
C VAL A 83 0.31 29.32 0.50
N LEU A 84 0.79 28.07 0.48
CA LEU A 84 2.21 27.78 0.30
C LEU A 84 2.68 28.21 -1.10
N THR A 85 1.93 27.90 -2.15
CA THR A 85 2.28 28.32 -3.53
C THR A 85 2.26 29.85 -3.67
N LEU A 86 1.26 30.53 -3.12
CA LEU A 86 1.20 32.00 -3.14
C LEU A 86 2.39 32.60 -2.37
N SER A 87 2.73 32.05 -1.21
CA SER A 87 3.87 32.50 -0.40
C SER A 87 5.20 32.33 -1.14
N LEU A 88 5.41 31.20 -1.83
CA LEU A 88 6.64 30.96 -2.60
C LEU A 88 6.73 31.88 -3.82
N LEU A 89 5.61 32.12 -4.49
CA LEU A 89 5.55 33.00 -5.65
C LEU A 89 5.93 34.44 -5.28
N LEU A 90 5.46 34.92 -4.12
CA LEU A 90 5.80 36.26 -3.60
C LEU A 90 7.24 36.36 -3.09
N ALA A 91 7.81 35.27 -2.54
CA ALA A 91 9.14 35.29 -1.96
C ALA A 91 10.28 35.34 -2.99
N GLY A 92 10.15 34.63 -4.12
CA GLY A 92 11.22 34.57 -5.11
C GLY A 92 10.80 34.06 -6.49
N GLY A 93 9.51 34.10 -6.79
CA GLY A 93 8.96 33.75 -8.10
C GLY A 93 9.26 32.31 -8.53
N LEU A 94 9.49 32.13 -9.84
CA LEU A 94 9.70 30.82 -10.45
C LEU A 94 11.01 30.14 -9.99
N GLY A 95 12.07 30.92 -9.81
CA GLY A 95 13.37 30.40 -9.38
C GLY A 95 13.30 29.77 -7.98
N ALA A 96 12.65 30.46 -7.03
CA ALA A 96 12.44 29.92 -5.68
C ALA A 96 11.60 28.63 -5.69
N LEU A 97 10.55 28.57 -6.52
CA LEU A 97 9.74 27.38 -6.68
C LEU A 97 10.57 26.20 -7.22
N GLN A 98 11.38 26.43 -8.25
CA GLN A 98 12.24 25.39 -8.83
C GLN A 98 13.26 24.88 -7.82
N SER A 99 13.95 25.78 -7.10
CA SER A 99 14.92 25.38 -6.07
C SER A 99 14.26 24.58 -4.95
N ALA A 100 13.08 25.00 -4.47
CA ALA A 100 12.34 24.28 -3.44
C ALA A 100 11.97 22.86 -3.88
N VAL A 101 11.49 22.69 -5.12
CA VAL A 101 11.17 21.37 -5.68
C VAL A 101 12.41 20.50 -5.84
N VAL A 102 13.55 21.05 -6.27
CA VAL A 102 14.80 20.29 -6.40
C VAL A 102 15.31 19.82 -5.03
N ILE A 103 15.33 20.72 -4.04
CA ILE A 103 15.82 20.43 -2.68
C ILE A 103 14.92 19.38 -2.00
N THR A 104 13.61 19.43 -2.21
CA THR A 104 12.65 18.46 -1.62
C THR A 104 12.58 17.16 -2.41
N GLY A 105 12.76 17.19 -3.73
CA GLY A 105 12.70 16.02 -4.60
C GLY A 105 13.91 15.08 -4.42
N LEU A 106 15.09 15.64 -4.15
CA LEU A 106 16.31 14.85 -3.96
C LEU A 106 16.24 13.83 -2.80
N PRO A 107 15.84 14.20 -1.57
CA PRO A 107 15.65 13.22 -0.50
C PRO A 107 14.47 12.27 -0.76
N PHE A 108 13.41 12.75 -1.42
CA PHE A 108 12.27 11.90 -1.80
C PHE A 108 12.66 10.80 -2.79
N SER A 109 13.63 11.06 -3.67
CA SER A 109 14.18 10.06 -4.60
C SER A 109 14.77 8.83 -3.86
N ILE A 110 15.45 9.06 -2.73
CA ILE A 110 16.00 7.98 -1.88
C ILE A 110 14.86 7.10 -1.35
N VAL A 111 13.76 7.72 -0.90
CA VAL A 111 12.56 7.02 -0.41
C VAL A 111 11.94 6.17 -1.52
N LEU A 112 11.84 6.71 -2.75
CA LEU A 112 11.35 5.95 -3.90
C LEU A 112 12.19 4.70 -4.19
N PHE A 113 13.52 4.78 -4.05
CA PHE A 113 14.39 3.60 -4.17
C PHE A 113 14.06 2.52 -3.13
N PHE A 114 13.80 2.90 -1.88
CA PHE A 114 13.37 1.96 -0.85
C PHE A 114 12.00 1.35 -1.16
N ILE A 115 11.06 2.14 -1.68
CA ILE A 115 9.74 1.64 -2.09
C ILE A 115 9.87 0.62 -3.22
N ILE A 116 10.71 0.88 -4.23
CA ILE A 116 10.96 -0.06 -5.33
C ILE A 116 11.57 -1.37 -4.79
N ALA A 117 12.55 -1.28 -3.89
CA ALA A 117 13.15 -2.46 -3.26
C ALA A 117 12.14 -3.25 -2.41
N GLY A 118 11.27 -2.55 -1.68
CA GLY A 118 10.18 -3.15 -0.88
C GLY A 118 9.13 -3.83 -1.76
N LEU A 119 8.69 -3.17 -2.83
CA LEU A 119 7.73 -3.71 -3.78
C LEU A 119 8.29 -4.95 -4.48
N HIS A 120 9.56 -4.91 -4.91
CA HIS A 120 10.21 -6.07 -5.51
C HIS A 120 10.31 -7.26 -4.53
N ARG A 121 10.56 -7.00 -3.24
CA ARG A 121 10.50 -8.06 -2.21
C ARG A 121 9.08 -8.58 -2.00
N ALA A 122 8.09 -7.71 -1.94
CA ALA A 122 6.68 -8.08 -1.77
C ALA A 122 6.20 -8.96 -2.94
N LEU A 123 6.47 -8.55 -4.18
CA LEU A 123 6.13 -9.33 -5.38
C LEU A 123 6.83 -10.69 -5.40
N LYS A 124 8.10 -10.77 -4.96
CA LYS A 124 8.79 -12.06 -4.80
C LYS A 124 8.10 -12.95 -3.77
N MET A 125 7.73 -12.40 -2.61
CA MET A 125 7.02 -13.15 -1.57
C MET A 125 5.65 -13.63 -2.05
N GLU A 126 4.94 -12.82 -2.82
CA GLU A 126 3.66 -13.20 -3.43
C GLU A 126 3.83 -14.31 -4.48
N ALA A 127 4.87 -14.25 -5.31
CA ALA A 127 5.19 -15.32 -6.27
C ALA A 127 5.45 -16.67 -5.56
N PHE A 128 6.27 -16.68 -4.50
CA PHE A 128 6.52 -17.90 -3.71
C PHE A 128 5.25 -18.41 -2.99
N LYS A 129 4.37 -17.50 -2.55
CA LYS A 129 3.09 -17.86 -1.94
C LYS A 129 2.12 -18.47 -2.96
N GLU A 130 2.13 -17.98 -4.19
CA GLU A 130 1.32 -18.51 -5.28
C GLU A 130 1.81 -19.88 -5.74
N ASP A 131 3.13 -20.09 -5.86
CA ASP A 131 3.71 -21.41 -6.14
C ASP A 131 3.30 -22.43 -5.06
N SER A 132 3.36 -22.03 -3.79
CA SER A 132 2.94 -22.87 -2.65
C SER A 132 1.44 -23.18 -2.68
N ARG A 133 0.60 -22.22 -3.09
CA ARG A 133 -0.84 -22.45 -3.30
C ARG A 133 -1.07 -23.47 -4.41
N MET A 134 -0.37 -23.37 -5.53
CA MET A 134 -0.50 -24.30 -6.66
C MET A 134 -0.04 -25.73 -6.29
N LEU A 135 1.05 -25.87 -5.52
CA LEU A 135 1.51 -27.15 -4.98
C LEU A 135 0.56 -27.76 -3.93
N SER A 136 -0.08 -26.94 -3.09
CA SER A 136 -1.12 -27.43 -2.17
C SER A 136 -2.42 -27.85 -2.90
N LEU A 137 -2.70 -27.23 -4.04
CA LEU A 137 -3.82 -27.57 -4.93
C LEU A 137 -3.59 -28.94 -5.60
N SER A 138 -2.37 -29.24 -6.05
CA SER A 138 -2.04 -30.54 -6.65
C SER A 138 -2.11 -31.68 -5.64
N SER A 139 -1.73 -31.47 -4.37
CA SER A 139 -1.92 -32.45 -3.29
C SER A 139 -3.41 -32.77 -3.03
N ASN A 140 -4.29 -31.75 -3.04
CA ASN A 140 -5.74 -31.95 -2.90
C ASN A 140 -6.38 -32.60 -4.14
N LEU A 141 -5.82 -32.38 -5.34
CA LEU A 141 -6.26 -33.01 -6.58
C LEU A 141 -5.68 -34.42 -6.77
N SER A 142 -4.52 -34.73 -6.19
CA SER A 142 -3.89 -36.06 -6.20
C SER A 142 -4.66 -37.09 -5.36
N GLY A 143 -5.50 -36.63 -4.41
CA GLY A 143 -6.51 -37.47 -3.77
C GLY A 143 -7.59 -38.04 -4.73
N ARG A 144 -7.54 -37.71 -6.03
CA ARG A 144 -8.45 -38.23 -7.06
C ARG A 144 -7.94 -39.49 -7.77
N THR A 145 -6.72 -39.98 -7.47
CA THR A 145 -6.15 -41.17 -8.12
C THR A 145 -6.12 -42.43 -7.25
N VAL A 146 -6.60 -42.38 -6.01
CA VAL A 146 -6.91 -43.61 -5.25
C VAL A 146 -8.32 -44.06 -5.65
N GLY A 147 -8.36 -45.02 -6.57
CA GLY A 147 -9.58 -45.55 -7.15
C GLY A 147 -10.50 -46.25 -6.15
N GLY A 148 -11.78 -46.34 -6.52
CA GLY A 148 -12.72 -47.30 -5.95
C GLY A 148 -13.90 -46.70 -5.16
N ARG A 149 -15.04 -46.57 -5.85
CA ARG A 149 -16.37 -46.96 -5.34
C ARG A 149 -17.10 -46.15 -4.25
N ASP A 150 -16.68 -44.93 -3.86
CA ASP A 150 -17.50 -44.18 -2.88
C ASP A 150 -17.58 -42.66 -3.12
N LYS A 151 -18.60 -42.24 -3.89
CA LYS A 151 -18.79 -40.83 -4.30
C LYS A 151 -19.79 -40.07 -3.41
N ARG A 152 -20.54 -40.75 -2.53
CA ARG A 152 -21.58 -40.12 -1.69
C ARG A 152 -21.05 -39.66 -0.32
N ASP A 153 -20.03 -40.28 0.23
CA ASP A 153 -19.55 -39.94 1.59
C ASP A 153 -18.55 -38.76 1.60
N ASN A 154 -17.92 -38.47 0.47
CA ASN A 154 -16.79 -37.54 0.44
C ASN A 154 -17.23 -36.05 0.54
N TRP A 155 -18.37 -35.67 -0.04
CA TRP A 155 -18.86 -34.28 0.04
C TRP A 155 -19.44 -33.94 1.42
N GLN A 156 -20.09 -34.91 2.08
CA GLN A 156 -20.61 -34.76 3.43
C GLN A 156 -19.48 -34.56 4.44
N HIS A 157 -18.39 -35.34 4.31
CA HIS A 157 -17.18 -35.15 5.11
C HIS A 157 -16.48 -33.81 4.85
N ARG A 158 -16.61 -33.24 3.64
CA ARG A 158 -16.05 -31.91 3.30
C ARG A 158 -16.88 -30.77 3.88
N ILE A 159 -18.21 -30.86 3.80
CA ILE A 159 -19.09 -29.87 4.44
C ILE A 159 -18.98 -29.95 5.97
N ARG A 160 -18.82 -31.15 6.54
CA ARG A 160 -18.66 -31.32 7.98
C ARG A 160 -17.36 -30.73 8.53
N ARG A 161 -16.26 -30.76 7.75
CA ARG A 161 -15.01 -30.05 8.08
C ARG A 161 -15.11 -28.54 7.90
N ALA A 162 -15.80 -28.09 6.85
CA ALA A 162 -16.00 -26.65 6.62
C ALA A 162 -16.90 -26.00 7.68
N MET A 163 -17.77 -26.79 8.34
CA MET A 163 -18.75 -26.33 9.32
C MET A 163 -18.36 -26.59 10.77
N SER A 164 -17.25 -27.31 11.04
CA SER A 164 -16.79 -27.55 12.41
C SER A 164 -15.87 -26.42 12.88
N PHE A 165 -16.43 -25.33 13.38
CA PHE A 165 -15.69 -24.45 14.27
C PHE A 165 -15.67 -25.10 15.67
N PRO A 166 -14.49 -25.38 16.25
CA PRO A 166 -14.39 -25.99 17.58
C PRO A 166 -15.06 -25.06 18.60
N ASN A 167 -16.13 -25.55 19.24
CA ASN A 167 -16.78 -24.83 20.33
C ASN A 167 -15.80 -24.74 21.53
N GLU A 168 -15.85 -23.65 22.31
CA GLU A 168 -14.93 -23.37 23.43
C GLU A 168 -14.77 -24.58 24.38
N LYS A 169 -15.85 -25.34 24.61
CA LYS A 169 -15.83 -26.58 25.40
C LYS A 169 -14.99 -27.70 24.75
N GLN A 170 -15.06 -27.86 23.43
CA GLN A 170 -14.25 -28.84 22.69
C GLN A 170 -12.79 -28.43 22.62
N ALA A 171 -12.50 -27.13 22.47
CA ALA A 171 -11.14 -26.60 22.54
C ALA A 171 -10.50 -26.83 23.92
N LYS A 172 -11.23 -26.53 25.02
CA LYS A 172 -10.78 -26.81 26.39
C LYS A 172 -10.55 -28.30 26.64
N ARG A 173 -11.43 -29.17 26.12
CA ARG A 173 -11.27 -30.63 26.23
C ARG A 173 -10.03 -31.12 25.49
N PHE A 174 -9.81 -30.67 24.25
CA PHE A 174 -8.63 -31.04 23.47
C PHE A 174 -7.33 -30.55 24.09
N MET A 175 -7.33 -29.32 24.64
CA MET A 175 -6.17 -28.79 25.36
C MET A 175 -5.82 -29.65 26.58
N ASN A 176 -6.83 -30.08 27.36
CA ASN A 176 -6.61 -30.87 28.57
C ASN A 176 -6.33 -32.34 28.30
N GLU A 177 -7.03 -32.97 27.36
CA GLU A 177 -6.92 -34.41 27.11
C GLU A 177 -5.80 -34.77 26.12
N THR A 178 -5.34 -33.83 25.28
CA THR A 178 -4.38 -34.13 24.21
C THR A 178 -3.15 -33.23 24.23
N CYS A 179 -3.31 -31.90 24.25
CA CYS A 179 -2.15 -31.00 24.20
C CYS A 179 -1.32 -31.02 25.48
N LEU A 180 -1.96 -30.96 26.65
CA LEU A 180 -1.28 -30.98 27.95
C LEU A 180 -0.48 -32.26 28.19
N PRO A 181 -1.02 -33.48 28.02
CA PRO A 181 -0.23 -34.70 28.23
C PRO A 181 0.89 -34.86 27.19
N ALA A 182 0.68 -34.43 25.95
CA ALA A 182 1.73 -34.46 24.93
C ALA A 182 2.89 -33.49 25.26
N LEU A 183 2.57 -32.29 25.76
CA LEU A 183 3.57 -31.32 26.23
C LEU A 183 4.32 -31.82 27.47
N GLU A 184 3.65 -32.55 28.36
CA GLU A 184 4.28 -33.19 29.52
C GLU A 184 5.20 -34.34 29.11
N ALA A 185 4.81 -35.17 28.15
CA ALA A 185 5.69 -36.22 27.61
C ALA A 185 6.93 -35.63 26.93
N VAL A 186 6.76 -34.54 26.14
CA VAL A 186 7.88 -33.82 25.52
C VAL A 186 8.79 -33.19 26.57
N ARG A 187 8.22 -32.60 27.65
CA ARG A 187 8.98 -32.10 28.80
C ARG A 187 9.82 -33.22 29.43
N ASP A 188 9.24 -34.39 29.62
CA ASP A 188 9.91 -35.50 30.29
C ASP A 188 11.09 -36.00 29.43
N SER A 189 10.91 -36.14 28.11
CA SER A 189 12.00 -36.46 27.18
C SER A 189 13.09 -35.39 27.09
N LEU A 190 12.74 -34.10 27.20
CA LEU A 190 13.72 -33.00 27.24
C LEU A 190 14.47 -32.92 28.58
N SER A 191 13.86 -33.39 29.67
CA SER A 191 14.50 -33.45 30.98
C SER A 191 15.54 -34.59 31.08
N GLU A 192 15.30 -35.71 30.39
CA GLU A 192 16.28 -36.80 30.25
C GLU A 192 17.52 -36.37 29.46
N GLN A 193 17.38 -35.41 28.52
CA GLN A 193 18.50 -34.85 27.76
C GLN A 193 19.26 -33.72 28.50
N GLY A 194 19.01 -33.54 29.80
CA GLY A 194 19.81 -32.66 30.67
C GLY A 194 19.53 -31.16 30.53
N SER A 195 18.49 -30.74 29.81
CA SER A 195 18.11 -29.33 29.71
C SER A 195 17.19 -28.90 30.87
N LYS A 196 17.66 -27.92 31.66
CA LYS A 196 17.00 -27.41 32.86
C LYS A 196 15.79 -26.54 32.51
N TRP A 197 14.63 -27.16 32.38
CA TRP A 197 13.38 -26.46 32.03
C TRP A 197 12.79 -25.72 33.23
N ARG A 198 12.95 -24.39 33.27
CA ARG A 198 12.42 -23.52 34.33
C ARG A 198 11.19 -22.77 33.82
N SER A 199 10.04 -23.15 34.37
CA SER A 199 8.73 -22.46 34.38
C SER A 199 7.74 -22.74 33.24
N ILE A 200 6.81 -23.68 33.49
CA ILE A 200 5.46 -23.67 32.90
C ILE A 200 4.34 -23.63 33.96
N ARG A 201 4.67 -23.69 35.27
CA ARG A 201 3.66 -23.47 36.32
C ARG A 201 3.04 -22.07 36.30
N ALA A 202 3.71 -21.07 35.71
CA ALA A 202 3.14 -19.74 35.52
C ALA A 202 2.01 -19.71 34.48
N CYS A 203 2.07 -20.57 33.45
CA CYS A 203 1.09 -20.56 32.36
C CYS A 203 -0.22 -21.26 32.72
N ARG A 204 -0.18 -22.28 33.60
CA ARG A 204 -1.40 -22.96 34.10
C ARG A 204 -2.31 -21.99 34.88
N THR A 205 -1.74 -21.04 35.60
CA THR A 205 -2.53 -20.07 36.38
C THR A 205 -3.04 -18.92 35.50
N ALA A 206 -2.25 -18.46 34.53
CA ALA A 206 -2.64 -17.36 33.64
C ALA A 206 -3.72 -17.74 32.61
N MET A 207 -3.76 -19.00 32.16
CA MET A 207 -4.68 -19.43 31.10
C MET A 207 -6.11 -19.76 31.60
N ILE A 208 -6.29 -19.92 32.93
CA ILE A 208 -7.60 -20.19 33.55
C ILE A 208 -8.31 -18.87 33.96
N THR A 209 -7.57 -17.77 34.11
CA THR A 209 -8.09 -16.49 34.62
C THR A 209 -8.19 -15.36 33.59
N CYS A 210 -8.08 -15.64 32.28
CA CYS A 210 -8.37 -14.62 31.26
C CYS A 210 -9.88 -14.64 30.94
N PRO A 211 -10.62 -13.54 31.16
CA PRO A 211 -12.05 -13.45 30.85
C PRO A 211 -12.34 -13.53 29.35
#